data_AF-A0A8B6HII9-F1
#
_entry.id   AF-A0A8B6HII9-F1
#
_cell.length_a   1.000
_cell.length_b   1.000
_cell.length_c   1.000
_cell.angle_alpha   90.00
_cell.angle_beta   90.00
_cell.angle_gamma   90.00
#
_symmetry.space_group_name_H-M   'P 1'
#
loop_
_entity.id
_entity.type
_entity.pdbx_description
1 polymer ?
#
loop_
_entity_poly.entity_id
_entity_poly.type
_entity_poly.pdbx_seq_one_letter_code
_entity_poly.pdbx_strand_id
1 'polypeptide(L)'
;MDNFDPERSAREMRKMNRRIYRENIKKNQMYDELGLYLENSNDICDCLSMNCPGCHFPCTKCGSEKCGQECRCCRRYIFESIEIEGTKTVVQFPEEITPSFT
;
A
#
# COMPACT_ATOMS: atom_id res chain seq x y z
N MET A 1 27.25 -42.84 -4.29
CA MET A 1 27.15 -41.52 -3.61
C MET A 1 26.11 -40.70 -4.39
N ASP A 2 24.89 -41.21 -4.54
CA ASP A 2 24.03 -40.80 -5.66
C ASP A 2 22.65 -40.40 -5.21
N ASN A 3 22.57 -39.40 -4.33
CA ASN A 3 21.28 -38.76 -4.04
C ASN A 3 21.41 -37.30 -3.59
N PHE A 4 22.41 -36.58 -4.09
CA PHE A 4 22.45 -35.13 -3.92
C PHE A 4 21.63 -34.50 -5.04
N ASP A 5 20.39 -34.09 -4.72
CA ASP A 5 19.53 -33.29 -5.58
C ASP A 5 19.75 -31.79 -5.26
N PRO A 6 20.45 -31.04 -6.12
CA PRO A 6 20.77 -29.64 -5.88
C PRO A 6 19.52 -28.75 -5.72
N GLU A 7 18.41 -29.10 -6.38
CA GLU A 7 17.17 -28.32 -6.37
C GLU A 7 16.43 -28.41 -5.03
N ARG A 8 16.60 -29.54 -4.32
CA ARG A 8 16.03 -29.75 -2.97
C ARG A 8 16.99 -29.40 -1.85
N SER A 9 18.16 -28.85 -2.16
CA SER A 9 19.12 -28.46 -1.14
C SER A 9 18.53 -27.40 -0.20
N ALA A 10 18.92 -27.45 1.08
CA ALA A 10 18.49 -26.46 2.08
C ALA A 10 18.84 -25.01 1.68
N ARG A 11 19.82 -24.82 0.78
CA ARG A 11 20.16 -23.50 0.22
C ARG A 11 19.12 -23.04 -0.81
N GLU A 12 18.77 -23.91 -1.76
CA GLU A 12 17.78 -23.57 -2.79
C GLU A 12 16.38 -23.39 -2.19
N MET A 13 16.00 -24.23 -1.21
CA MET A 13 14.77 -24.04 -0.42
C MET A 13 14.73 -22.67 0.27
N ARG A 14 15.85 -22.22 0.87
CA ARG A 14 15.93 -20.87 1.48
C ARG A 14 15.80 -19.75 0.45
N LYS A 15 16.33 -19.91 -0.77
CA LYS A 15 16.15 -18.91 -1.84
C LYS A 15 14.70 -18.85 -2.31
N MET A 16 14.08 -20.01 -2.54
CA MET A 16 12.68 -20.12 -2.94
C MET A 16 11.77 -19.47 -1.89
N ASN A 17 11.92 -19.82 -0.61
CA ASN A 17 11.13 -19.24 0.48
C ASN A 17 11.27 -17.72 0.57
N ARG A 18 12.49 -17.18 0.37
CA ARG A 18 12.69 -15.71 0.31
C ARG A 18 11.97 -15.07 -0.86
N ARG A 19 11.93 -15.73 -2.03
CA ARG A 19 11.21 -15.22 -3.21
C ARG A 19 9.71 -15.21 -2.98
N ILE A 20 9.15 -16.33 -2.50
CA ILE A 20 7.72 -16.46 -2.18
C ILE A 20 7.30 -15.41 -1.15
N TYR A 21 8.11 -15.23 -0.09
CA TYR A 21 7.84 -14.21 0.93
C TYR A 21 7.79 -12.79 0.34
N ARG A 22 8.75 -12.44 -0.53
CA ARG A 22 8.76 -11.14 -1.22
C ARG A 22 7.57 -10.96 -2.16
N GLU A 23 7.19 -12.00 -2.90
CA GLU A 23 6.03 -11.97 -3.79
C GLU A 23 4.72 -11.82 -2.99
N ASN A 24 4.59 -12.48 -1.84
CA ASN A 24 3.44 -12.34 -0.95
C ASN A 24 3.35 -10.95 -0.31
N ILE A 25 4.48 -10.31 0.02
CA ILE A 25 4.47 -8.91 0.48
C ILE A 25 3.88 -8.01 -0.61
N LYS A 26 4.30 -8.16 -1.86
CA LYS A 26 3.80 -7.35 -2.98
C LYS A 26 2.31 -7.53 -3.23
N LYS A 27 1.79 -8.76 -3.11
CA LYS A 27 0.36 -9.05 -3.29
C LYS A 27 -0.56 -8.36 -2.28
N ASN A 28 -0.04 -8.00 -1.10
CA ASN A 28 -0.81 -7.37 -0.03
C ASN A 28 -0.52 -5.87 0.09
N GLN A 29 0.03 -5.24 -0.94
CA GLN A 29 0.21 -3.79 -0.99
C GLN A 29 -1.10 -3.15 -1.46
N MET A 30 -1.38 -1.96 -0.95
CA MET A 30 -2.50 -1.10 -1.39
C MET A 30 -2.01 0.02 -2.29
N TYR A 31 -0.74 0.40 -2.20
CA TYR A 31 -0.13 1.45 -3.00
C TYR A 31 1.11 0.94 -3.73
N ASP A 32 1.38 1.53 -4.89
CA ASP A 32 2.57 1.24 -5.69
C ASP A 32 3.83 1.94 -5.16
N GLU A 33 4.94 1.79 -5.89
CA GLU A 33 6.24 2.39 -5.54
C GLU A 33 6.23 3.94 -5.60
N LEU A 34 5.31 4.53 -6.38
CA LEU A 34 5.13 5.97 -6.52
C LEU A 34 4.14 6.55 -5.50
N GLY A 35 3.44 5.69 -4.76
CA GLY A 35 2.44 6.06 -3.79
C GLY A 35 1.05 6.28 -4.36
N LEU A 36 0.75 5.70 -5.52
CA LEU A 36 -0.57 5.66 -6.15
C LEU A 36 -1.35 4.44 -5.67
N TYR A 37 -2.66 4.58 -5.46
CA TYR A 37 -3.52 3.48 -5.03
C TYR A 37 -3.61 2.41 -6.14
N LEU A 38 -3.35 1.14 -5.82
CA LEU A 38 -3.16 0.09 -6.83
C LEU A 38 -4.42 -0.26 -7.62
N GLU A 39 -5.60 -0.06 -7.05
CA GLU A 39 -6.86 -0.45 -7.70
C GLU A 39 -7.24 0.45 -8.87
N ASN A 40 -7.07 1.77 -8.72
CA ASN A 40 -7.48 2.77 -9.71
C ASN A 40 -6.40 3.80 -10.05
N SER A 41 -5.17 3.62 -9.56
CA SER A 41 -4.03 4.53 -9.77
C SER A 41 -4.23 5.96 -9.24
N ASN A 42 -5.17 6.17 -8.32
CA ASN A 42 -5.42 7.51 -7.77
C ASN A 42 -4.33 7.97 -6.78
N ASP A 43 -3.96 9.24 -6.89
CA ASP A 43 -2.97 9.91 -6.02
C ASP A 43 -3.63 10.56 -4.79
N ILE A 44 -4.23 9.72 -3.94
CA ILE A 44 -4.98 10.15 -2.76
C ILE A 44 -4.01 10.49 -1.62
N CYS A 45 -4.19 11.69 -1.03
CA CYS A 45 -3.48 12.07 0.21
C CYS A 45 -4.01 11.28 1.40
N ASP A 46 -3.18 11.06 2.43
CA ASP A 46 -3.61 10.38 3.66
C ASP A 46 -4.72 11.13 4.43
N CYS A 47 -5.02 12.39 4.08
CA CYS A 47 -6.23 13.09 4.53
C CYS A 47 -7.52 12.72 3.76
N LEU A 48 -7.46 11.71 2.88
CA LEU A 48 -8.55 11.19 2.05
C LEU A 48 -9.12 12.15 1.00
N SER A 49 -8.43 13.27 0.75
CA SER A 49 -8.79 14.21 -0.32
C SER A 49 -7.94 13.99 -1.58
N MET A 50 -8.62 13.73 -2.72
CA MET A 50 -7.98 13.60 -4.03
C MET A 50 -7.33 14.89 -4.54
N ASN A 51 -7.94 16.04 -4.19
CA ASN A 51 -7.49 17.35 -4.66
C ASN A 51 -6.49 18.01 -3.69
N CYS A 52 -6.05 17.29 -2.65
CA CYS A 52 -5.07 17.82 -1.72
C CYS A 52 -3.70 17.91 -2.41
N PRO A 53 -3.04 19.09 -2.43
CA PRO A 53 -1.67 19.21 -2.94
C PRO A 53 -0.66 18.50 -2.01
N GLY A 54 -1.01 18.34 -0.74
CA GLY A 54 -0.17 17.89 0.36
C GLY A 54 -0.57 18.65 1.62
N CYS A 55 -0.83 17.95 2.72
CA CYS A 55 -1.23 18.57 3.99
C CYS A 55 -0.41 18.08 5.19
N HIS A 56 0.61 17.26 4.92
CA HIS A 56 1.53 16.74 5.92
C HIS A 56 2.92 17.32 5.67
N PHE A 57 3.81 17.12 6.64
CA PHE A 57 5.23 17.45 6.44
C PHE A 57 5.84 16.56 5.34
N PRO A 58 6.86 17.05 4.62
CA PRO A 58 7.54 16.26 3.58
C PRO A 58 8.00 14.90 4.11
N CYS A 59 7.56 13.83 3.44
CA CYS A 59 7.93 12.48 3.82
C CYS A 59 9.43 12.26 3.70
N THR A 60 10.08 11.75 4.75
CA THR A 60 11.53 11.47 4.73
C THR A 60 11.94 10.35 3.76
N LYS A 61 10.98 9.53 3.29
CA LYS A 61 11.23 8.41 2.36
C LYS A 61 11.06 8.79 0.89
N CYS A 62 9.99 9.51 0.54
CA CYS A 62 9.66 9.84 -0.86
C CYS A 62 9.57 11.35 -1.16
N GLY A 63 9.72 12.22 -0.16
CA GLY A 63 9.63 13.68 -0.31
C GLY A 63 8.21 14.23 -0.48
N SER A 64 7.21 13.38 -0.70
CA SER A 64 5.81 13.81 -0.84
C SER A 64 5.23 14.38 0.46
N GLU A 65 4.42 15.43 0.35
CA GLU A 65 3.63 16.03 1.45
C GLU A 65 2.24 15.38 1.61
N LYS A 66 1.99 14.29 0.89
CA LYS A 66 0.72 13.54 0.91
C LYS A 66 0.74 12.31 1.82
N CYS A 67 1.89 11.98 2.41
CA CYS A 67 2.03 10.87 3.36
C CYS A 67 1.76 11.39 4.77
N GLY A 68 0.97 10.65 5.56
CA GLY A 68 0.76 10.88 6.98
C GLY A 68 1.95 10.38 7.80
N GLN A 69 1.68 9.54 8.80
CA GLN A 69 2.75 9.01 9.67
C GLN A 69 3.68 8.02 8.96
N GLU A 70 3.15 7.24 8.03
CA GLU A 70 3.93 6.27 7.26
C GLU A 70 3.86 6.62 5.77
N CYS A 71 4.99 6.50 5.08
CA CYS A 71 5.05 6.67 3.63
C CYS A 71 4.06 5.74 2.94
N ARG A 72 3.25 6.29 2.03
CA ARG A 72 2.28 5.51 1.25
C ARG A 72 2.94 4.63 0.18
N CYS A 73 4.17 4.92 -0.27
CA CYS A 73 4.87 4.08 -1.26
C CYS A 73 5.00 2.63 -0.76
N CYS A 74 4.50 1.67 -1.54
CA CYS A 74 4.44 0.24 -1.21
C CYS A 74 3.71 -0.10 0.10
N ARG A 75 2.87 0.81 0.62
CA ARG A 75 2.14 0.60 1.88
C ARG A 75 1.06 -0.45 1.70
N ARG A 76 0.76 -1.19 2.77
CA ARG A 76 -0.15 -2.35 2.79
C ARG A 76 -1.55 -2.06 3.32
N TYR A 77 -1.84 -0.80 3.61
CA TYR A 77 -3.13 -0.37 4.14
C TYR A 77 -3.49 1.01 3.58
N ILE A 78 -4.78 1.31 3.65
CA ILE A 78 -5.35 2.64 3.42
C ILE A 78 -5.99 3.12 4.72
N PHE A 79 -6.21 4.43 4.85
CA PHE A 79 -7.17 4.92 5.82
C PHE A 79 -8.56 4.73 5.21
N GLU A 80 -9.44 4.00 5.88
CA GLU A 80 -10.82 3.83 5.40
C GLU A 80 -11.65 5.09 5.68
N SER A 81 -11.44 5.70 6.84
CA SER A 81 -12.11 6.94 7.23
C SER A 81 -11.31 7.76 8.24
N ILE A 82 -11.65 9.04 8.34
CA ILE A 82 -11.15 9.98 9.34
C ILE A 82 -12.35 10.61 10.05
N GLU A 83 -12.42 10.41 11.36
CA GLU A 83 -13.39 11.08 12.24
C GLU A 83 -12.75 12.34 12.83
N ILE A 84 -13.44 13.48 12.71
CA ILE A 84 -12.93 14.75 13.21
C ILE A 84 -13.51 15.01 14.60
N GLU A 85 -12.66 14.96 15.63
CA GLU A 85 -13.03 15.22 17.02
C GLU A 85 -13.77 16.55 17.18
N GLY A 86 -14.80 16.55 18.03
CA GLY A 86 -15.64 17.73 18.27
C GLY A 86 -16.62 18.04 17.13
N THR A 87 -16.67 17.23 16.08
CA THR A 87 -17.64 17.33 14.99
C THR A 87 -18.35 15.98 14.76
N LYS A 88 -19.40 15.97 13.95
CA LYS A 88 -20.01 14.72 13.43
C LYS A 88 -19.51 14.36 12.04
N THR A 89 -18.43 15.00 11.59
CA THR A 89 -17.91 14.84 10.23
C THR A 89 -17.00 13.64 10.16
N VAL A 90 -17.30 12.74 9.23
CA VAL A 90 -16.45 11.60 8.89
C VAL A 90 -16.09 11.70 7.41
N VAL A 91 -14.79 11.77 7.11
CA VAL A 91 -14.27 11.72 5.75
C VAL A 91 -14.04 10.26 5.40
N GLN A 92 -14.62 9.78 4.32
CA GLN A 92 -14.48 8.40 3.86
C GLN A 92 -13.46 8.31 2.73
N PHE A 93 -12.83 7.14 2.57
CA PHE A 93 -12.01 6.87 1.40
C PHE A 93 -12.87 7.02 0.14
N PRO A 94 -12.37 7.68 -0.92
CA PRO A 94 -13.13 7.83 -2.17
C PRO A 94 -13.11 6.50 -2.93
N GLU A 95 -13.96 5.55 -2.52
CA GLU A 95 -14.27 4.38 -3.32
C GLU A 95 -15.00 4.83 -4.60
N GLU A 96 -14.51 4.41 -5.77
CA GLU A 96 -15.30 4.53 -6.99
C GLU A 96 -16.57 3.72 -6.77
N ILE A 97 -17.71 4.40 -6.75
CA ILE A 97 -19.04 3.80 -6.70
C ILE A 97 -19.08 2.75 -7.81
N THR A 98 -19.00 1.46 -7.46
CA THR A 98 -19.40 0.39 -8.38
C THR A 98 -20.77 0.76 -8.93
N PRO A 99 -21.01 0.70 -10.25
CA PRO A 99 -22.32 1.04 -10.77
C PRO A 99 -23.31 0.08 -10.11
N SER A 100 -24.23 0.64 -9.33
CA SER A 100 -25.37 -0.09 -8.81
C SER A 100 -26.08 -0.71 -10.00
N PHE A 101 -25.89 -2.01 -10.23
CA PHE A 101 -26.67 -2.75 -11.19
C PHE A 101 -28.13 -2.68 -10.72
N THR A 102 -28.93 -1.92 -11.47
CA THR A 102 -30.41 -1.97 -11.44
C THR A 102 -30.91 -3.32 -11.91
#